data_AF-A0A545SVH5-F1
#
_entry.id   AF-A0A545SVH5-F1
#
_cell.length_a   1.000
_cell.length_b   1.000
_cell.length_c   1.000
_cell.angle_alpha   90.00
_cell.angle_beta   90.00
_cell.angle_gamma   90.00
#
_symmetry.space_group_name_H-M   'P 1'
#
loop_
_entity.id
_entity.type
_entity.pdbx_description
1 polymer ?
#
loop_
_entity_poly.entity_id
_entity_poly.type
_entity_poly.pdbx_seq_one_letter_code
_entity_poly.pdbx_strand_id
1 'polypeptide(L)'
;MPEEHEGRVIAPLANKTLEEIDGQRWGTPCCASYIEATCASLRKKPIGQFTTENLRMMISQDIGTDVLKPFALAVLQDDPMAEGDYYPGDLLEAAAKRWPDDPELQTLT
;
A
#
# COMPACT_ATOMS: atom_id res chain seq x y z
N MET A 1 21.67 -4.98 -3.48
CA MET A 1 21.64 -3.82 -2.56
C MET A 1 20.30 -3.16 -2.82
N PRO A 2 19.34 -3.16 -1.88
CA PRO A 2 18.12 -2.38 -2.09
C PRO A 2 18.58 -0.94 -2.30
N GLU A 3 18.19 -0.34 -3.42
CA GLU A 3 18.78 0.90 -3.86
C GLU A 3 18.48 2.00 -2.84
N GLU A 4 19.52 2.74 -2.47
CA GLU A 4 19.54 3.85 -1.50
C GLU A 4 18.48 4.93 -1.80
N HIS A 5 17.89 4.88 -3.00
CA HIS A 5 16.78 5.69 -3.48
C HIS A 5 15.43 5.37 -2.83
N GLU A 6 15.11 4.11 -2.50
CA GLU A 6 13.80 3.75 -1.92
C GLU A 6 13.63 4.30 -0.51
N GLY A 7 14.66 4.10 0.34
CA GLY A 7 14.69 4.68 1.69
C GLY A 7 14.59 6.21 1.69
N ARG A 8 15.11 6.88 0.65
CA ARG A 8 15.04 8.34 0.49
C ARG A 8 13.63 8.84 0.13
N VAL A 9 12.81 8.01 -0.51
CA VAL A 9 11.42 8.33 -0.89
C VAL A 9 10.43 7.97 0.22
N ILE A 10 10.63 6.84 0.90
CA ILE A 10 9.73 6.36 1.97
C ILE A 10 9.71 7.32 3.17
N ALA A 11 10.88 7.77 3.66
CA ALA A 11 10.97 8.60 4.86
C ALA A 11 10.13 9.90 4.83
N PRO A 12 10.17 10.73 3.77
CA PRO A 12 9.35 11.95 3.70
C PRO A 12 7.86 11.66 3.47
N LEU A 13 7.50 10.55 2.82
CA LEU A 13 6.11 10.18 2.53
C LEU A 13 5.44 9.47 3.71
N ALA A 14 6.19 8.82 4.59
CA ALA A 14 5.66 8.09 5.74
C ALA A 14 4.80 8.96 6.68
N ASN A 15 5.15 10.24 6.84
CA ASN A 15 4.39 11.19 7.67
C ASN A 15 3.25 11.88 6.94
N LYS A 16 3.08 11.62 5.64
CA LYS A 16 2.02 12.20 4.81
C LYS A 16 0.87 11.20 4.64
N THR A 17 -0.32 11.74 4.45
CA THR A 17 -1.51 11.01 4.03
C THR A 17 -1.61 11.01 2.50
N LEU A 18 -2.38 10.08 1.92
CA LEU A 18 -2.64 10.10 0.48
C LEU A 18 -3.39 11.38 0.06
N GLU A 19 -4.33 11.84 0.88
CA GLU A 19 -5.10 13.08 0.64
C GLU A 19 -4.18 14.32 0.59
N GLU A 20 -3.13 14.38 1.40
CA GLU A 20 -2.14 15.48 1.34
C GLU A 20 -1.23 15.40 0.12
N ILE A 21 -0.99 14.19 -0.41
CA ILE A 21 -0.10 13.97 -1.55
C ILE A 21 -0.82 14.32 -2.86
N ASP A 22 -2.06 13.85 -3.04
CA ASP A 22 -2.82 14.07 -4.27
C ASP A 22 -3.77 15.29 -4.21
N GLY A 23 -4.00 15.84 -3.02
CA GLY A 23 -4.90 16.98 -2.79
C GLY A 23 -6.39 16.65 -2.92
N GLN A 24 -6.76 15.38 -3.09
CA GLN A 24 -8.13 14.95 -3.32
C GLN A 24 -8.83 14.58 -2.02
N ARG A 25 -9.81 15.41 -1.65
CA ARG A 25 -10.66 15.16 -0.47
C ARG A 25 -11.78 14.20 -0.79
N TRP A 26 -11.81 13.08 -0.10
CA TRP A 26 -12.90 12.11 -0.22
C TRP A 26 -13.91 12.32 0.90
N GLY A 27 -15.16 12.58 0.51
CA GLY A 27 -16.30 12.49 1.40
C GLY A 27 -16.70 11.04 1.65
N THR A 28 -17.40 10.77 2.75
CA THR A 28 -17.98 9.45 3.00
C THR A 28 -19.38 9.42 2.38
N PRO A 29 -19.65 8.55 1.38
CA PRO A 29 -21.00 8.37 0.84
C PRO A 29 -21.98 7.92 1.93
N CYS A 30 -23.24 8.36 1.86
CA CYS A 30 -24.27 7.98 2.84
C CYS A 30 -24.58 6.47 2.86
N CYS A 31 -24.25 5.76 1.79
CA CYS A 31 -24.46 4.33 1.60
C CYS A 31 -23.17 3.57 1.29
N ALA A 32 -22.02 4.07 1.76
CA ALA A 32 -20.73 3.43 1.54
C ALA A 32 -20.71 2.00 2.10
N SER A 33 -20.20 1.08 1.30
CA SER A 33 -19.79 -0.24 1.78
C SER A 33 -18.66 -0.11 2.80
N TYR A 34 -18.43 -1.17 3.57
CA TYR A 34 -17.33 -1.23 4.52
C TYR A 34 -15.97 -0.91 3.87
N ILE A 35 -15.73 -1.44 2.66
CA ILE A 35 -14.48 -1.24 1.92
C ILE A 35 -14.34 0.23 1.53
N GLU A 36 -15.38 0.84 0.96
CA GLU A 36 -15.35 2.26 0.57
C GLU A 36 -15.10 3.18 1.78
N ALA A 37 -15.78 2.92 2.90
CA ALA A 37 -15.60 3.68 4.14
C ALA A 37 -14.19 3.51 4.72
N THR A 38 -13.63 2.29 4.64
CA THR A 38 -12.28 1.97 5.11
C THR A 38 -11.23 2.67 4.24
N CYS A 39 -11.31 2.54 2.92
CA CYS A 39 -10.40 3.21 1.99
C CYS A 39 -10.44 4.74 2.13
N ALA A 40 -11.64 5.33 2.25
CA ALA A 40 -11.79 6.76 2.48
C ALA A 40 -11.14 7.22 3.79
N SER A 41 -11.18 6.38 4.83
CA SER A 41 -10.52 6.64 6.11
C SER A 41 -9.00 6.48 6.02
N LEU A 42 -8.52 5.46 5.32
CA LEU A 42 -7.09 5.20 5.11
C LEU A 42 -6.40 6.32 4.32
N ARG A 43 -7.11 6.97 3.39
CA ARG A 43 -6.58 8.14 2.67
C ARG A 43 -6.20 9.32 3.59
N LYS A 44 -6.75 9.37 4.81
CA LYS A 44 -6.49 10.40 5.83
C LYS A 44 -5.52 9.92 6.93
N LYS A 45 -5.02 8.69 6.82
CA LYS A 45 -4.04 8.11 7.74
C LYS A 45 -2.62 8.31 7.18
N PRO A 46 -1.63 8.66 8.02
CA PRO A 46 -0.24 8.70 7.57
C PRO A 46 0.20 7.34 7.03
N ILE A 47 0.87 7.32 5.88
CA ILE A 47 1.22 6.07 5.18
C ILE A 47 2.12 5.19 6.04
N GLY A 48 3.04 5.77 6.82
CA GLY A 48 3.92 5.04 7.74
C GLY A 48 3.19 4.34 8.88
N GLN A 49 1.88 4.57 9.06
CA GLN A 49 1.03 3.85 10.01
C GLN A 49 0.17 2.78 9.34
N PHE A 50 0.36 2.51 8.05
CA PHE A 50 -0.33 1.43 7.38
C PHE A 50 0.17 0.09 7.93
N THR A 51 -0.77 -0.85 8.09
CA THR A 51 -0.47 -2.25 8.38
C THR A 51 -0.34 -2.98 7.06
N THR A 52 0.14 -4.23 7.09
CA THR A 52 0.12 -5.12 5.92
C THR A 52 -1.27 -5.18 5.29
N GLU A 53 -2.32 -5.33 6.10
CA GLU A 53 -3.71 -5.31 5.62
C GLU A 53 -4.10 -3.97 4.97
N ASN A 54 -3.70 -2.84 5.55
CA ASN A 54 -4.00 -1.53 4.94
C ASN A 54 -3.34 -1.39 3.57
N LEU A 55 -2.08 -1.84 3.43
CA LEU A 55 -1.38 -1.85 2.14
C LEU A 55 -2.07 -2.78 1.14
N ARG A 56 -2.31 -4.03 1.55
CA ARG A 56 -2.97 -5.05 0.73
C ARG A 56 -4.34 -4.58 0.25
N MET A 57 -5.15 -4.00 1.13
CA MET A 57 -6.47 -3.46 0.79
C MET A 57 -6.39 -2.32 -0.22
N MET A 58 -5.53 -1.32 0.03
CA MET A 58 -5.43 -0.13 -0.82
C MET A 58 -4.87 -0.49 -2.21
N ILE A 59 -3.89 -1.40 -2.27
CA ILE A 59 -3.35 -1.93 -3.53
C ILE A 59 -4.42 -2.71 -4.30
N SER A 60 -5.18 -3.57 -3.62
CA SER A 60 -6.25 -4.35 -4.25
C SER A 60 -7.37 -3.49 -4.82
N GLN A 61 -7.59 -2.28 -4.28
CA GLN A 61 -8.57 -1.31 -4.76
C GLN A 61 -7.98 -0.31 -5.77
N ASP A 62 -6.70 -0.44 -6.12
CA ASP A 62 -5.94 0.51 -6.95
C ASP A 62 -5.96 1.97 -6.43
N ILE A 63 -5.81 2.15 -5.12
CA ILE A 63 -5.83 3.48 -4.50
C ILE A 63 -4.42 3.87 -4.05
N GLY A 64 -3.89 4.94 -4.65
CA GLY A 64 -2.58 5.48 -4.27
C GLY A 64 -1.41 4.54 -4.56
N THR A 65 -1.58 3.59 -5.48
CA THR A 65 -0.62 2.51 -5.77
C THR A 65 0.76 3.02 -6.13
N ASP A 66 0.89 4.10 -6.91
CA ASP A 66 2.19 4.70 -7.24
C ASP A 66 2.96 5.19 -5.99
N VAL A 67 2.24 5.66 -4.98
CA VAL A 67 2.82 6.12 -3.71
C VAL A 67 3.10 4.95 -2.78
N LEU A 68 2.22 3.94 -2.76
CA LEU A 68 2.29 2.81 -1.83
C LEU A 68 3.26 1.72 -2.27
N LYS A 69 3.62 1.66 -3.55
CA LYS A 69 4.55 0.65 -4.10
C LYS A 69 5.84 0.49 -3.29
N PRO A 70 6.64 1.55 -3.02
CA PRO A 70 7.87 1.40 -2.25
C PRO A 70 7.62 0.92 -0.81
N PHE A 71 6.47 1.23 -0.21
CA PHE A 71 6.10 0.73 1.12
C PHE A 71 5.76 -0.76 1.09
N ALA A 72 5.05 -1.22 0.06
CA ALA A 72 4.75 -2.63 -0.12
C ALA A 72 6.02 -3.44 -0.39
N LEU A 73 6.91 -2.95 -1.25
CA LEU A 73 8.20 -3.58 -1.51
C LEU A 73 9.05 -3.67 -0.24
N ALA A 74 9.13 -2.60 0.56
CA ALA A 74 9.87 -2.63 1.81
C ALA A 74 9.35 -3.70 2.79
N VAL A 75 8.03 -3.89 2.89
CA VAL A 75 7.43 -4.95 3.71
C VAL A 75 7.75 -6.33 3.13
N LEU A 76 7.61 -6.51 1.82
CA LEU A 76 7.80 -7.80 1.14
C LEU A 76 9.26 -8.23 1.03
N GLN A 77 10.19 -7.28 0.99
CA GLN A 77 11.63 -7.55 1.05
C GLN A 77 12.05 -8.05 2.44
N ASP A 78 11.39 -7.60 3.52
CA ASP A 78 11.62 -8.08 4.88
C ASP A 78 10.95 -9.43 5.12
N ASP A 79 9.70 -9.57 4.70
CA ASP A 79 8.92 -10.82 4.79
C ASP A 79 8.01 -11.02 3.56
N PRO A 80 8.39 -11.90 2.61
CA PRO A 80 7.54 -12.25 1.47
C PRO A 80 6.21 -12.89 1.87
N MET A 81 6.13 -13.47 3.08
CA MET A 81 4.93 -14.09 3.64
C MET A 81 4.11 -13.13 4.50
N ALA A 82 4.42 -11.82 4.49
CA ALA A 82 3.68 -10.81 5.23
C ALA A 82 2.17 -10.95 5.01
N GLU A 83 1.46 -11.08 6.13
CA GLU A 83 0.03 -11.42 6.18
C GLU A 83 -0.82 -10.18 6.51
N GLY A 84 -1.84 -9.94 5.71
CA GLY A 84 -2.98 -9.08 6.01
C GLY A 84 -4.04 -9.85 6.80
N ASP A 85 -5.30 -9.72 6.42
CA ASP A 85 -6.42 -10.38 7.11
C ASP A 85 -6.88 -11.69 6.42
N TYR A 86 -6.26 -12.12 5.31
CA TYR A 86 -6.70 -13.30 4.55
C TYR A 86 -5.84 -14.54 4.76
N TYR A 87 -4.56 -14.47 4.40
CA TYR A 87 -3.61 -15.59 4.50
C TYR A 87 -2.16 -15.10 4.35
N PRO A 88 -1.17 -15.88 4.83
CA PRO A 88 0.24 -15.56 4.64
C PRO A 88 0.60 -15.33 3.16
N GLY A 89 1.23 -14.20 2.87
CA GLY A 89 1.61 -13.79 1.51
C GLY A 89 0.49 -13.10 0.69
N ASP A 90 -0.66 -12.79 1.29
CA ASP A 90 -1.75 -12.08 0.60
C ASP A 90 -1.36 -10.68 0.10
N LEU A 91 -0.42 -9.98 0.76
CA LEU A 91 0.17 -8.73 0.27
C LEU A 91 0.96 -8.96 -1.02
N LEU A 92 1.78 -10.02 -1.08
CA LEU A 92 2.57 -10.34 -2.26
C LEU A 92 1.67 -10.65 -3.45
N GLU A 93 0.61 -11.44 -3.23
CA GLU A 93 -0.35 -11.75 -4.29
C GLU A 93 -1.07 -10.49 -4.81
N ALA A 94 -1.50 -9.60 -3.91
CA ALA A 94 -2.11 -8.33 -4.30
C ALA A 94 -1.13 -7.44 -5.09
N ALA A 95 0.12 -7.35 -4.65
CA ALA A 95 1.17 -6.59 -5.30
C ALA A 95 1.52 -7.15 -6.69
N ALA A 96 1.70 -8.46 -6.82
CA ALA A 96 2.03 -9.12 -8.09
C ALA A 96 0.90 -8.97 -9.12
N LYS A 97 -0.37 -9.02 -8.69
CA LYS A 97 -1.51 -8.71 -9.57
C LYS A 97 -1.51 -7.26 -10.04
N ARG A 98 -1.10 -6.33 -9.18
CA ARG A 98 -1.10 -4.90 -9.49
C ARG A 98 0.09 -4.47 -10.36
N TRP A 99 1.25 -5.10 -10.17
CA TRP A 99 2.50 -4.81 -10.86
C TRP A 99 3.13 -6.09 -11.42
N PRO A 100 2.51 -6.72 -12.45
CA PRO A 100 2.94 -8.03 -12.96
C PRO A 100 4.34 -8.01 -13.61
N ASP A 101 4.75 -6.85 -14.12
CA ASP A 101 6.04 -6.66 -14.78
C ASP A 101 7.13 -6.13 -13.82
N ASP A 102 6.85 -6.08 -12.52
CA ASP A 102 7.83 -5.62 -11.54
C ASP A 102 8.91 -6.69 -11.28
N PRO A 103 10.19 -6.39 -11.56
CA PRO A 103 11.25 -7.38 -11.45
C PRO A 103 11.53 -7.79 -10.00
N GLU A 104 11.30 -6.92 -9.01
CA GLU A 104 11.53 -7.27 -7.61
C GLU A 104 10.45 -8.24 -7.14
N LEU A 105 9.18 -7.94 -7.42
CA LEU A 105 8.08 -8.85 -7.07
C LEU A 105 8.22 -10.21 -7.73
N GLN A 106 8.70 -10.27 -8.98
CA GLN A 106 8.97 -11.54 -9.67
C GLN A 106 10.05 -12.40 -9.01
N THR A 107 10.96 -11.81 -8.21
CA THR A 107 11.95 -12.58 -7.45
C THR A 107 11.41 -13.11 -6.12
N LEU A 108 10.26 -12.61 -5.67
CA LEU A 108 9.63 -12.96 -4.40
C LEU A 108 8.51 -14.00 -4.53
N THR A 109 7.99 -14.20 -5.76
CA THR A 109 6.96 -15.20 -6.12
C THR A 109 7.56 -16.53 -6.56
#